data_AF-A0A6C0NFU0-F1
#
_entry.id   AF-A0A6C0NFU0-F1
#
_cell.length_a   1.000
_cell.length_b   1.000
_cell.length_c   1.000
_cell.angle_alpha   90.00
_cell.angle_beta   90.00
_cell.angle_gamma   90.00
#
_symmetry.space_group_name_H-M   'P 1'
#
loop_
_entity.id
_entity.type
_entity.pdbx_description
1 polymer ?
#
loop_
_entity_poly.entity_id
_entity_poly.type
_entity_poly.pdbx_seq_one_letter_code
_entity_poly.pdbx_strand_id
1 'polypeptide(L)'
;MKTIALAHEITDERVDYLDSLPIDTIEKFCDKNGYKIDETYYESTQLEDDIIHGSITPSCIIFHGLYEEHNRLESICMNKGIDLISVFEILV
;
A
#
# COMPACT_ATOMS: atom_id res chain seq x y z
N MET A 1 -11.83 -1.50 11.87
CA MET A 1 -11.50 -1.12 10.48
C MET A 1 -10.22 -1.87 10.17
N LYS A 2 -10.21 -2.79 9.20
CA LYS A 2 -8.99 -3.53 8.86
C LYS A 2 -8.17 -2.66 7.92
N THR A 3 -7.01 -2.20 8.34
CA THR A 3 -6.11 -1.37 7.55
C THR A 3 -4.89 -2.17 7.14
N ILE A 4 -4.63 -2.21 5.83
CA ILE A 4 -3.49 -2.90 5.24
C ILE A 4 -2.48 -1.89 4.76
N ALA A 5 -1.21 -2.17 4.98
CA ALA A 5 -0.11 -1.44 4.36
C ALA A 5 0.38 -2.22 3.13
N LEU A 6 0.53 -1.55 1.98
CA LEU A 6 1.31 -2.06 0.86
C LEU A 6 2.55 -1.18 0.69
N ALA A 7 3.69 -1.68 1.16
CA ALA A 7 4.99 -1.04 1.05
C ALA A 7 5.82 -1.77 -0.01
N HIS A 8 5.74 -1.35 -1.27
CA HIS A 8 6.51 -1.99 -2.34
C HIS A 8 8.01 -1.98 -1.99
N GLU A 9 8.64 -3.15 -1.89
CA GLU A 9 10.07 -3.24 -1.57
C GLU A 9 10.94 -2.73 -2.73
N ILE A 10 11.83 -1.79 -2.44
CA ILE A 10 12.87 -1.33 -3.38
C ILE A 10 14.13 -2.13 -3.03
N THR A 11 14.47 -3.12 -3.85
CA THR A 11 15.57 -4.07 -3.59
C THR A 11 16.81 -3.85 -4.47
N ASP A 12 16.76 -2.87 -5.36
CA ASP A 12 17.87 -2.52 -6.25
C ASP A 12 18.75 -1.39 -5.66
N GLU A 13 19.73 -0.92 -6.43
CA GLU A 13 20.70 0.11 -6.03
C GLU A 13 20.06 1.42 -5.56
N ARG A 14 18.78 1.66 -5.84
CA ARG A 14 18.06 2.85 -5.38
C ARG A 14 17.89 2.86 -3.86
N VAL A 15 17.90 1.69 -3.21
CA VAL A 15 17.69 1.57 -1.75
C VAL A 15 18.74 2.37 -0.95
N ASP A 16 19.98 2.43 -1.43
CA ASP A 16 21.09 3.14 -0.78
C ASP A 16 20.93 4.67 -0.83
N TYR A 17 20.03 5.17 -1.67
CA TYR A 17 19.75 6.59 -1.86
C TYR A 17 18.40 7.02 -1.26
N LEU A 18 17.65 6.12 -0.63
CA LEU A 18 16.39 6.44 0.02
C LEU A 18 16.63 7.00 1.42
N ASP A 19 16.05 8.18 1.70
CA ASP A 19 16.03 8.74 3.06
C ASP A 19 15.16 7.91 4.02
N SER A 20 14.22 7.13 3.48
CA SER A 20 13.33 6.24 4.23
C SER A 20 12.79 5.12 3.34
N LEU A 21 12.56 3.94 3.92
CA LEU A 21 11.93 2.84 3.19
C LEU A 21 10.43 3.13 2.98
N PRO A 22 9.81 2.53 1.94
CA PRO A 22 8.38 2.64 1.70
C PRO A 22 7.50 2.35 2.93
N ILE A 23 7.90 1.36 3.74
CA ILE A 23 7.18 1.03 4.99
C ILE A 23 7.29 2.15 6.04
N ASP A 24 8.46 2.78 6.18
CA ASP A 24 8.66 3.89 7.13
C ASP A 24 7.73 5.06 6.80
N THR A 25 7.55 5.36 5.50
CA THR A 25 6.63 6.40 5.03
C THR A 25 5.18 6.08 5.40
N ILE A 26 4.77 4.82 5.23
CA ILE A 26 3.42 4.36 5.59
C ILE A 26 3.21 4.44 7.11
N GLU A 27 4.15 3.94 7.91
CA GLU A 27 4.06 3.99 9.38
C GLU A 27 3.94 5.42 9.89
N LYS A 28 4.79 6.33 9.37
CA LYS A 28 4.74 7.75 9.73
C LYS A 28 3.41 8.42 9.34
N PHE A 29 2.85 8.05 8.19
CA PHE A 29 1.51 8.49 7.79
C PHE A 29 0.43 7.95 8.74
N CYS A 30 0.50 6.66 9.09
CA CYS A 30 -0.44 6.01 9.98
C CYS A 30 -0.46 6.66 11.36
N ASP A 31 0.72 6.84 11.96
CA ASP A 31 0.90 7.46 13.28
C ASP A 31 0.33 8.87 13.32
N LYS A 32 0.55 9.65 12.27
CA LYS A 32 0.06 11.03 12.17
C LYS A 32 -1.46 11.12 12.04
N ASN A 33 -2.09 10.15 11.38
CA ASN A 33 -3.52 10.17 11.06
C ASN A 33 -4.36 9.22 11.93
N GLY A 34 -3.74 8.50 12.86
CA GLY A 34 -4.43 7.57 13.77
C GLY A 34 -4.87 6.26 13.12
N TYR A 35 -4.22 5.84 12.02
CA TYR A 35 -4.42 4.51 11.48
C TYR A 35 -3.58 3.49 12.24
N LYS A 36 -4.09 2.27 12.36
CA LYS A 36 -3.36 1.12 12.90
C LYS A 36 -3.25 0.08 11.81
N ILE A 37 -2.03 -0.28 11.42
CA ILE A 37 -1.77 -1.33 10.43
C ILE A 37 -2.06 -2.69 11.07
N ASP A 38 -2.92 -3.49 10.44
CA ASP A 38 -3.21 -4.85 10.88
C ASP A 38 -2.27 -5.86 10.21
N GLU A 39 -1.88 -5.60 8.97
CA GLU A 39 -1.07 -6.50 8.15
C GLU A 39 -0.37 -5.70 7.03
N THR A 40 0.84 -6.14 6.66
CA THR A 40 1.71 -5.46 5.70
C THR A 40 2.03 -6.41 4.56
N TYR A 41 1.91 -5.90 3.34
CA TYR A 41 2.30 -6.54 2.10
C TYR A 41 3.47 -5.77 1.48
N TYR A 42 4.36 -6.50 0.81
CA TYR A 42 5.50 -5.93 0.09
C TYR A 42 5.43 -6.17 -1.43
N GLU A 43 4.55 -7.07 -1.86
CA GLU A 43 4.27 -7.37 -3.27
C GLU A 43 2.81 -7.07 -3.58
N SER A 44 2.56 -6.25 -4.62
CA SER A 44 1.18 -5.87 -4.99
C SER A 44 0.37 -7.08 -5.44
N THR A 45 0.98 -8.01 -6.17
CA THR A 45 0.30 -9.20 -6.72
C THR A 45 -0.29 -10.08 -5.63
N GLN A 46 0.42 -10.28 -4.52
CA GLN A 46 -0.09 -11.07 -3.40
C GLN A 46 -1.30 -10.39 -2.74
N LEU A 47 -1.23 -9.06 -2.55
CA LEU A 47 -2.34 -8.30 -2.00
C LEU A 47 -3.56 -8.31 -2.92
N GLU A 48 -3.34 -8.10 -4.23
CA GLU A 48 -4.37 -8.14 -5.26
C GLU A 48 -5.08 -9.49 -5.26
N ASP A 49 -4.33 -10.60 -5.28
CA ASP A 49 -4.87 -11.96 -5.25
C ASP A 49 -5.70 -12.22 -3.98
N ASP A 50 -5.20 -11.82 -2.81
CA ASP A 50 -5.91 -12.03 -1.54
C ASP A 50 -7.24 -11.24 -1.47
N ILE A 51 -7.31 -10.04 -2.07
CA ILE A 51 -8.55 -9.25 -2.15
C ILE A 51 -9.52 -9.84 -3.19
N ILE A 52 -8.99 -10.26 -4.34
CA ILE A 52 -9.79 -10.81 -5.44
C ILE A 52 -10.48 -12.10 -4.99
N HIS A 53 -9.72 -13.03 -4.41
CA HIS A 53 -10.21 -14.33 -3.93
C HIS A 53 -10.95 -14.24 -2.58
N GLY A 54 -10.92 -13.08 -1.92
CA GLY A 54 -11.63 -12.86 -0.65
C GLY A 54 -10.95 -13.49 0.56
N SER A 55 -9.65 -13.81 0.46
CA SER A 55 -8.80 -14.18 1.60
C SER A 55 -8.76 -13.06 2.64
N ILE A 56 -8.80 -11.81 2.16
CA ILE A 56 -8.93 -10.61 2.99
C ILE A 56 -10.02 -9.67 2.47
N THR A 57 -10.57 -8.88 3.37
CA THR A 57 -11.54 -7.80 3.07
C THR A 57 -11.20 -6.56 3.89
N PRO A 58 -10.13 -5.83 3.51
CA PRO A 58 -9.75 -4.63 4.23
C PRO A 58 -10.77 -3.52 4.02
N SER A 59 -10.84 -2.61 4.99
CA SER A 59 -11.63 -1.38 4.84
C SER A 59 -10.80 -0.28 4.19
N CYS A 60 -9.49 -0.29 4.40
CA CYS A 60 -8.56 0.71 3.90
C CYS A 60 -7.22 0.06 3.56
N ILE A 61 -6.60 0.51 2.47
CA ILE A 61 -5.25 0.17 2.05
C ILE A 61 -4.46 1.47 1.97
N ILE A 62 -3.33 1.51 2.68
CA ILE A 62 -2.36 2.61 2.62
C ILE A 62 -1.20 2.12 1.75
N PHE A 63 -0.99 2.82 0.64
CA PHE A 63 -0.16 2.37 -0.48
C PHE A 63 1.06 3.27 -0.66
N HIS A 64 2.22 2.64 -0.77
CA HIS A 64 3.45 3.25 -1.25
C HIS A 64 4.12 2.30 -2.26
N GLY A 65 4.05 2.64 -3.54
CA GLY A 65 4.61 1.80 -4.62
C GLY A 65 4.58 2.50 -5.97
N LEU A 66 4.60 1.73 -7.04
CA LEU A 66 4.70 2.22 -8.41
C LEU A 66 3.33 2.67 -8.97
N TYR A 67 3.35 3.61 -9.91
CA TYR A 67 2.13 4.10 -10.57
C TYR A 67 1.29 2.97 -11.23
N GLU A 68 1.96 1.98 -11.82
CA GLU A 68 1.26 0.83 -12.44
C GLU A 68 0.55 -0.07 -11.42
N GLU A 69 1.09 -0.18 -10.22
CA GLU A 69 0.48 -0.93 -9.11
C GLU A 69 -0.70 -0.15 -8.54
N HIS A 70 -0.54 1.17 -8.38
CA HIS A 70 -1.61 2.06 -7.95
C HIS A 70 -2.86 1.91 -8.82
N ASN A 71 -2.73 2.00 -10.15
CA ASN A 71 -3.88 1.92 -11.05
C ASN A 71 -4.60 0.57 -10.98
N ARG A 72 -3.85 -0.53 -10.82
CA ARG A 72 -4.43 -1.86 -10.65
C ARG A 72 -5.19 -1.98 -9.34
N LEU A 73 -4.57 -1.54 -8.24
CA LEU A 73 -5.18 -1.56 -6.92
C LEU A 73 -6.39 -0.63 -6.83
N GLU A 74 -6.34 0.56 -7.44
CA GLU A 74 -7.46 1.51 -7.44
C GLU A 74 -8.70 0.88 -8.08
N SER A 75 -8.55 0.21 -9.22
CA SER A 75 -9.64 -0.52 -9.88
C SER A 75 -10.22 -1.62 -9.00
N ILE A 76 -9.37 -2.42 -8.34
CA ILE A 76 -9.81 -3.49 -7.43
C ILE A 76 -10.54 -2.90 -6.21
N CYS A 77 -9.96 -1.87 -5.59
CA CYS A 77 -10.49 -1.20 -4.41
C CYS A 77 -11.85 -0.56 -4.70
N MET A 78 -11.98 0.15 -5.82
CA MET A 78 -13.24 0.76 -6.25
C MET A 78 -14.35 -0.29 -6.42
N ASN A 79 -14.03 -1.43 -7.03
CA ASN A 79 -14.99 -2.52 -7.21
C ASN A 79 -15.41 -3.20 -5.89
N LYS A 80 -14.54 -3.20 -4.88
CA LYS A 80 -14.75 -3.86 -3.59
C LYS A 80 -15.20 -2.91 -2.48
N GLY A 81 -15.27 -1.60 -2.74
CA GLY A 81 -15.60 -0.57 -1.74
C GLY A 81 -14.53 -0.42 -0.66
N ILE A 82 -13.25 -0.55 -1.05
CA ILE A 82 -12.09 -0.40 -0.17
C ILE A 82 -11.51 1.00 -0.38
N ASP A 83 -11.18 1.71 0.71
CA ASP A 83 -10.52 3.01 0.61
C ASP A 83 -9.03 2.84 0.27
N LEU A 84 -8.57 3.41 -0.84
CA LEU A 84 -7.14 3.43 -1.20
C LEU A 84 -6.54 4.80 -0.91
N ILE A 85 -5.50 4.83 -0.07
CA ILE A 85 -4.76 6.05 0.26
C ILE A 85 -3.33 5.90 -0.22
N SER A 86 -2.95 6.67 -1.24
CA SER A 86 -1.56 6.76 -1.68
C SER A 86 -0.79 7.74 -0.79
N VAL A 87 0.36 7.31 -0.28
CA VAL A 87 1.26 8.15 0.56
C VAL A 87 2.57 8.49 -0.14
N PHE A 88 2.66 8.23 -1.44
CA PHE A 88 3.80 8.62 -2.27
C PHE A 88 3.45 9.86 -3.14
N GLU A 89 4.45 10.69 -3.42
CA GLU A 89 4.31 11.74 -4.43
C GLU A 89 4.36 11.11 -5.81
N ILE A 90 3.20 11.03 -6.50
CA ILE A 90 3.18 10.77 -7.94
C ILE A 90 4.09 11.81 -8.57
N LEU A 91 5.30 11.40 -8.98
CA LEU A 91 6.18 12.20 -9.82
C LEU A 91 5.44 12.37 -11.16
N VAL A 92 4.69 13.46 -11.27
CA VAL A 92 4.01 13.91 -12.50
C VAL A 92 5.02 14.54 -13.45
#